data_AF-A0A819WYI1-F1
#
_entry.id   AF-A0A819WYI1-F1
#
_cell.length_a   1.000
_cell.length_b   1.000
_cell.length_c   1.000
_cell.angle_alpha   90.00
_cell.angle_beta   90.00
_cell.angle_gamma   90.00
#
_symmetry.space_group_name_H-M   'P 1'
#
loop_
_entity.id
_entity.type
_entity.pdbx_description
1 polymer ?
#
loop_
_entity_poly.entity_id
_entity_poly.type
_entity_poly.pdbx_seq_one_letter_code
_entity_poly.pdbx_strand_id
1 'polypeptide(L)'
;MIGLLTLAISAVQLHIANQTREKDLFISNKLRSDTILATYIKEMSEIFTKSNFSFTKIDPLVATIIRAQTLIACRQLNVEHKAWLVQFLYESGAILVGQNLIDMTNVNLDGINLSTSVFNSIKQASLRGISLSGASLINASFNERYLSEANFSECTMMGASFRRARLDDASF
;
A
#
# COMPACT_ATOMS: atom_id res chain seq x y z
N MET A 1 -25.00 -44.87 19.91
CA MET A 1 -23.54 -44.84 19.63
C MET A 1 -23.23 -44.48 18.17
N ILE A 2 -23.89 -45.10 17.18
CA ILE A 2 -23.66 -44.82 15.74
C ILE A 2 -23.99 -43.36 15.34
N GLY A 3 -25.10 -42.79 15.84
CA GLY A 3 -25.50 -41.41 15.51
C GLY A 3 -24.56 -40.31 16.04
N LEU A 4 -23.90 -40.53 17.17
CA LEU A 4 -22.91 -39.60 17.72
C LEU A 4 -21.61 -39.63 16.90
N LEU A 5 -21.23 -40.81 16.40
CA LEU A 5 -20.04 -40.99 15.56
C LEU A 5 -20.20 -40.31 14.20
N THR A 6 -21.36 -40.42 13.55
CA THR A 6 -21.63 -39.73 12.27
C THR A 6 -21.63 -38.21 12.42
N LEU A 7 -22.26 -37.68 13.47
CA LEU A 7 -22.24 -36.24 13.75
C LEU A 7 -20.82 -35.72 13.97
N ALA A 8 -19.99 -36.46 14.72
CA ALA A 8 -18.59 -36.10 14.95
C ALA A 8 -17.79 -36.07 13.64
N ILE A 9 -17.97 -37.06 12.76
CA ILE A 9 -17.30 -37.12 11.46
C ILE A 9 -17.74 -35.94 10.57
N SER A 10 -19.05 -35.64 10.49
CA SER A 10 -19.55 -34.51 9.70
C SER A 10 -19.03 -33.17 10.22
N ALA A 11 -18.92 -32.98 11.53
CA ALA A 11 -18.36 -31.76 12.12
C ALA A 11 -16.87 -31.59 11.77
N VAL A 12 -16.08 -32.66 11.83
CA VAL A 12 -14.67 -32.65 11.43
C VAL A 12 -14.53 -32.35 9.92
N GLN A 13 -15.36 -32.97 9.08
CA GLN A 13 -15.36 -32.72 7.63
C GLN A 13 -15.70 -31.26 7.30
N LEU A 14 -16.71 -30.68 7.95
CA LEU A 14 -17.08 -29.27 7.78
C LEU A 14 -15.94 -28.34 8.21
N HIS A 15 -15.29 -28.65 9.33
CA HIS A 15 -14.15 -27.87 9.81
C HIS A 15 -12.98 -27.89 8.82
N ILE A 16 -12.62 -29.08 8.30
CA ILE A 16 -11.58 -29.22 7.29
C ILE A 16 -11.98 -28.47 6.01
N ALA A 17 -13.23 -28.58 5.55
CA ALA A 17 -13.71 -27.89 4.36
C ALA A 17 -13.64 -26.36 4.50
N ASN A 18 -14.00 -25.82 5.68
CA ASN A 18 -13.88 -24.40 5.96
C ASN A 18 -12.41 -23.94 5.95
N GLN A 19 -11.50 -24.68 6.60
CA GLN A 19 -10.07 -24.35 6.59
C GLN A 19 -9.47 -24.40 5.18
N THR A 20 -9.85 -25.39 4.36
CA THR A 20 -9.40 -25.49 2.98
C THR A 20 -9.91 -24.32 2.16
N ARG A 21 -11.20 -23.97 2.28
CA ARG A 21 -11.79 -22.82 1.58
C ARG A 21 -11.11 -21.50 1.96
N GLU A 22 -10.82 -21.29 3.25
CA GLU A 22 -10.10 -20.10 3.71
C GLU A 22 -8.69 -20.02 3.11
N LYS A 23 -7.96 -21.15 3.08
CA LYS A 23 -6.64 -21.23 2.45
C LYS A 23 -6.72 -20.95 0.94
N ASP A 24 -7.69 -21.52 0.25
CA ASP A 24 -7.87 -21.33 -1.19
C ASP A 24 -8.22 -19.87 -1.52
N LEU A 25 -9.08 -19.25 -0.72
CA LEU A 25 -9.40 -17.82 -0.83
C LEU A 25 -8.18 -16.95 -0.56
N PHE A 26 -7.38 -17.29 0.46
CA PHE A 26 -6.14 -16.59 0.78
C PHE A 26 -5.15 -16.66 -0.38
N ILE A 27 -4.90 -17.86 -0.92
CA ILE A 27 -4.01 -18.09 -2.08
C ILE A 27 -4.53 -17.32 -3.30
N SER A 28 -5.83 -17.41 -3.60
CA SER A 28 -6.45 -16.72 -4.73
C SER A 28 -6.31 -15.20 -4.63
N ASN A 29 -6.56 -14.62 -3.44
CA ASN A 29 -6.40 -13.19 -3.19
C ASN A 29 -4.94 -12.73 -3.28
N LYS A 30 -4.00 -13.58 -2.84
CA LYS A 30 -2.56 -13.31 -2.98
C LYS A 30 -2.15 -13.30 -4.46
N LEU A 31 -2.45 -14.36 -5.21
CA LEU A 31 -2.14 -14.46 -6.64
C LEU A 31 -2.78 -13.34 -7.46
N ARG A 32 -4.02 -12.94 -7.11
CA ARG A 32 -4.68 -11.78 -7.72
C ARG A 32 -3.89 -10.50 -7.46
N SER A 33 -3.47 -10.27 -6.22
CA SER A 33 -2.69 -9.07 -5.86
C SER A 33 -1.31 -9.08 -6.52
N ASP A 34 -0.64 -10.24 -6.62
CA ASP A 34 0.62 -10.41 -7.35
C ASP A 34 0.45 -9.99 -8.82
N THR A 35 -0.62 -10.45 -9.47
CA THR A 35 -0.93 -10.15 -10.87
C THR A 35 -1.22 -8.66 -11.08
N ILE A 36 -2.00 -8.04 -10.19
CA ILE A 36 -2.31 -6.61 -10.24
C ILE A 36 -1.03 -5.79 -10.10
N LEU A 37 -0.21 -6.12 -9.09
CA LEU A 37 1.02 -5.38 -8.84
C LEU A 37 2.02 -5.53 -10.00
N ALA A 38 2.21 -6.75 -10.52
CA ALA A 38 3.09 -6.99 -11.66
C ALA A 38 2.64 -6.23 -12.91
N THR A 39 1.34 -6.24 -13.20
CA THR A 39 0.76 -5.48 -14.31
C THR A 39 0.97 -3.98 -14.13
N TYR A 40 0.68 -3.45 -12.94
CA TYR A 40 0.89 -2.05 -12.61
C TYR A 40 2.35 -1.63 -12.78
N ILE A 41 3.29 -2.39 -12.20
CA ILE A 41 4.73 -2.08 -12.30
C ILE A 41 5.18 -2.11 -13.76
N LYS A 42 4.71 -3.07 -14.57
CA LYS A 42 5.03 -3.14 -15.99
C LYS A 42 4.54 -1.90 -16.73
N GLU A 43 3.27 -1.53 -16.56
CA GLU A 43 2.68 -0.34 -17.20
C GLU A 43 3.44 0.94 -16.81
N MET A 44 3.72 1.13 -15.52
CA MET A 44 4.47 2.28 -15.03
C MET A 44 5.89 2.32 -15.57
N SER A 45 6.56 1.16 -15.61
CA SER A 45 7.93 1.05 -16.14
C SER A 45 7.98 1.41 -17.62
N GLU A 46 7.01 0.96 -18.42
CA GLU A 46 6.91 1.33 -19.84
C GLU A 46 6.68 2.84 -20.00
N ILE A 47 5.82 3.45 -19.19
CA ILE A 47 5.55 4.89 -19.23
C ILE A 47 6.81 5.67 -18.87
N PHE A 48 7.52 5.29 -17.80
CA PHE A 48 8.72 5.99 -17.33
C PHE A 48 9.92 5.84 -18.28
N THR A 49 10.01 4.72 -19.01
CA THR A 49 11.14 4.45 -19.92
C THR A 49 10.94 5.02 -21.33
N LYS A 50 9.72 4.96 -21.88
CA LYS A 50 9.45 5.38 -23.28
C LYS A 50 9.56 6.89 -23.52
N SER A 51 9.53 7.68 -22.47
CA SER A 51 9.14 9.07 -22.59
C SER A 51 10.28 10.08 -22.48
N ASN A 52 11.56 9.65 -22.32
CA ASN A 52 12.72 10.56 -22.16
C ASN A 52 12.44 11.71 -21.16
N PHE A 53 11.52 11.50 -20.20
CA PHE A 53 11.05 12.58 -19.36
C PHE A 53 12.19 13.01 -18.45
N SER A 54 12.57 14.29 -18.53
CA SER A 54 12.88 14.98 -17.29
C SER A 54 11.59 14.95 -16.49
N PHE A 55 11.63 14.36 -15.30
CA PHE A 55 10.52 14.25 -14.33
C PHE A 55 9.78 15.58 -14.03
N THR A 56 10.29 16.70 -14.55
CA THR A 56 9.74 18.06 -14.46
C THR A 56 8.63 18.39 -15.48
N LYS A 57 8.39 17.55 -16.51
CA LYS A 57 7.42 17.86 -17.60
C LYS A 57 6.58 16.66 -18.05
N ILE A 58 5.93 15.95 -17.12
CA ILE A 58 4.89 14.99 -17.51
C ILE A 58 3.66 15.75 -18.02
N ASP A 59 3.07 15.27 -19.11
CA ASP A 59 1.79 15.76 -19.63
C ASP A 59 0.67 15.59 -18.57
N PRO A 60 -0.13 16.64 -18.27
CA PRO A 60 -1.19 16.57 -17.26
C PRO A 60 -2.19 15.42 -17.47
N LEU A 61 -2.49 15.05 -18.73
CA LEU A 61 -3.35 13.92 -19.04
C LEU A 61 -2.68 12.59 -18.65
N VAL A 62 -1.39 12.44 -18.94
CA VAL A 62 -0.61 11.26 -18.54
C VAL A 62 -0.54 11.14 -17.02
N ALA A 63 -0.29 12.25 -16.30
CA ALA A 63 -0.33 12.27 -14.84
C ALA A 63 -1.69 11.85 -14.28
N THR A 64 -2.79 12.29 -14.92
CA THR A 64 -4.16 11.91 -14.53
C THR A 64 -4.41 10.42 -14.73
N ILE A 65 -3.96 9.85 -15.86
CA ILE A 65 -4.08 8.41 -16.15
C ILE A 65 -3.28 7.60 -15.14
N ILE A 66 -2.03 7.98 -14.87
CA ILE A 66 -1.19 7.31 -13.88
C ILE A 66 -1.86 7.34 -12.51
N ARG A 67 -2.35 8.50 -12.05
CA ARG A 67 -3.05 8.61 -10.77
C ARG A 67 -4.28 7.70 -10.71
N ALA A 68 -5.07 7.65 -11.78
CA ALA A 68 -6.23 6.76 -11.84
C ALA A 68 -5.82 5.29 -11.73
N GLN A 69 -4.77 4.87 -12.45
CA GLN A 69 -4.21 3.52 -12.36
C GLN A 69 -3.70 3.21 -10.95
N THR A 70 -2.97 4.13 -10.31
CA THR A 70 -2.49 3.98 -8.93
C THR A 70 -3.64 3.78 -7.95
N LEU A 71 -4.70 4.59 -8.05
CA LEU A 71 -5.87 4.47 -7.18
C LEU A 71 -6.62 3.15 -7.37
N ILE A 72 -6.76 2.70 -8.63
CA ILE A 72 -7.39 1.41 -8.95
C ILE A 72 -6.55 0.26 -8.40
N ALA A 73 -5.23 0.31 -8.57
CA ALA A 73 -4.32 -0.70 -8.03
C ALA A 73 -4.43 -0.76 -6.49
N CYS A 74 -4.28 0.38 -5.79
CA CYS A 74 -4.41 0.43 -4.33
C CYS A 74 -5.75 -0.14 -3.83
N ARG A 75 -6.87 0.13 -4.52
CA ARG A 75 -8.19 -0.41 -4.12
C ARG A 75 -8.29 -1.93 -4.23
N GLN A 76 -7.57 -2.54 -5.15
CA GLN A 76 -7.67 -3.99 -5.43
C GLN A 76 -6.58 -4.81 -4.75
N LEU A 77 -5.47 -4.18 -4.36
CA LEU A 77 -4.37 -4.84 -3.68
C LEU A 77 -4.71 -5.12 -2.21
N ASN A 78 -4.25 -6.27 -1.73
CA ASN A 78 -4.20 -6.53 -0.29
C ASN A 78 -3.16 -5.62 0.42
N VAL A 79 -3.19 -5.62 1.75
CA VAL A 79 -2.35 -4.75 2.58
C VAL A 79 -0.84 -4.96 2.39
N GLU A 80 -0.39 -6.19 2.12
CA GLU A 80 1.01 -6.52 1.86
C GLU A 80 1.48 -5.87 0.54
N HIS A 81 0.68 -6.00 -0.51
CA HIS A 81 1.05 -5.50 -1.84
C HIS A 81 0.89 -4.00 -1.98
N LYS A 82 -0.03 -3.37 -1.24
CA LYS A 82 -0.09 -1.90 -1.12
C LYS A 82 1.24 -1.35 -0.61
N ALA A 83 1.86 -2.00 0.38
CA ALA A 83 3.16 -1.59 0.89
C ALA A 83 4.25 -1.69 -0.19
N TRP A 84 4.27 -2.78 -0.97
CA TRP A 84 5.22 -2.94 -2.09
C TRP A 84 5.01 -1.92 -3.20
N LEU A 85 3.75 -1.59 -3.53
CA LEU A 85 3.43 -0.55 -4.50
C LEU A 85 3.98 0.80 -4.04
N VAL A 86 3.73 1.18 -2.78
CA VAL A 86 4.22 2.45 -2.22
C VAL A 86 5.74 2.49 -2.17
N GLN A 87 6.39 1.38 -1.83
CA GLN A 87 7.85 1.26 -1.86
C GLN A 87 8.39 1.47 -3.28
N PHE A 88 7.81 0.81 -4.29
CA PHE A 88 8.17 0.99 -5.70
C PHE A 88 8.02 2.45 -6.15
N LEU A 89 6.92 3.11 -5.78
CA LEU A 89 6.68 4.51 -6.11
C LEU A 89 7.68 5.46 -5.45
N TYR A 90 8.08 5.15 -4.22
CA TYR A 90 9.12 5.90 -3.52
C TYR A 90 10.50 5.71 -4.17
N GLU A 91 10.91 4.47 -4.44
CA GLU A 91 12.22 4.13 -4.99
C GLU A 91 12.40 4.62 -6.43
N SER A 92 11.34 4.56 -7.24
CA SER A 92 11.32 5.13 -8.60
C SER A 92 11.35 6.66 -8.61
N GLY A 93 11.11 7.28 -7.46
CA GLY A 93 11.07 8.73 -7.31
C GLY A 93 9.73 9.38 -7.69
N ALA A 94 8.73 8.57 -8.03
CA ALA A 94 7.46 9.04 -8.58
C ALA A 94 6.63 9.91 -7.61
N ILE A 95 6.83 9.72 -6.30
CA ILE A 95 6.12 10.45 -5.23
C ILE A 95 7.02 11.43 -4.47
N LEU A 96 8.24 11.65 -4.96
CA LEU A 96 9.19 12.54 -4.32
C LEU A 96 8.88 14.00 -4.62
N VAL A 97 9.07 14.84 -3.61
CA VAL A 97 8.92 16.29 -3.69
C VAL A 97 9.87 16.84 -4.74
N GLY A 98 9.34 17.68 -5.64
CA GLY A 98 10.05 18.23 -6.79
C GLY A 98 9.83 17.44 -8.08
N GLN A 99 9.49 16.15 -8.00
CA GLN A 99 9.04 15.35 -9.16
C GLN A 99 7.52 15.24 -9.20
N ASN A 100 6.91 14.86 -8.06
CA ASN A 100 5.46 14.73 -7.86
C ASN A 100 4.71 14.14 -9.08
N LEU A 101 5.26 13.10 -9.71
CA LEU A 101 4.68 12.48 -10.91
C LEU A 101 3.32 11.87 -10.60
N ILE A 102 3.21 11.31 -9.39
CA ILE A 102 2.01 10.70 -8.89
C ILE A 102 1.61 11.46 -7.65
N ASP A 103 0.50 12.17 -7.78
CA ASP A 103 -0.19 12.70 -6.63
C ASP A 103 -0.75 11.53 -5.80
N MET A 104 -0.34 11.45 -4.53
CA MET A 104 -0.80 10.45 -3.56
C MET A 104 -1.88 11.00 -2.61
N THR A 105 -2.40 12.20 -2.89
CA THR A 105 -3.41 12.84 -2.05
C THR A 105 -4.66 11.99 -1.95
N ASN A 106 -5.10 11.74 -0.71
CA ASN A 106 -6.30 10.96 -0.36
C ASN A 106 -6.25 9.48 -0.80
N VAL A 107 -5.06 8.89 -0.96
CA VAL A 107 -4.92 7.46 -1.20
C VAL A 107 -5.20 6.67 0.09
N ASN A 108 -6.02 5.63 0.01
CA ASN A 108 -6.27 4.71 1.11
C ASN A 108 -5.21 3.61 1.18
N LEU A 109 -4.41 3.66 2.24
CA LEU A 109 -3.43 2.67 2.64
C LEU A 109 -3.75 2.11 4.05
N ASP A 110 -5.03 1.96 4.38
CA ASP A 110 -5.42 1.47 5.70
C ASP A 110 -4.95 0.03 5.91
N GLY A 111 -4.56 -0.26 7.16
CA GLY A 111 -4.12 -1.58 7.61
C GLY A 111 -2.78 -2.06 7.04
N ILE A 112 -2.05 -1.22 6.29
CA ILE A 112 -0.77 -1.64 5.72
C ILE A 112 0.28 -1.89 6.80
N ASN A 113 1.21 -2.77 6.48
CA ASN A 113 2.38 -2.99 7.32
C ASN A 113 3.59 -2.27 6.72
N LEU A 114 3.98 -1.17 7.34
CA LEU A 114 5.21 -0.42 7.07
C LEU A 114 6.21 -0.57 8.22
N SER A 115 6.10 -1.64 9.00
CA SER A 115 7.04 -1.90 10.09
C SER A 115 8.44 -2.06 9.52
N THR A 116 9.42 -1.42 10.14
CA THR A 116 10.81 -1.32 9.68
C THR A 116 10.96 -0.71 8.29
N SER A 117 9.88 -0.15 7.70
CA SER A 117 9.99 0.53 6.41
C SER A 117 10.88 1.73 6.62
N VAL A 118 12.08 1.61 6.07
CA VAL A 118 13.00 2.70 5.98
C VAL A 118 12.65 3.41 4.68
N PHE A 119 11.75 4.39 4.75
CA PHE A 119 11.83 5.54 3.84
C PHE A 119 13.12 6.30 4.23
N ASN A 120 14.28 5.68 4.03
CA ASN A 120 15.58 6.12 4.51
C ASN A 120 16.31 7.01 3.50
N SER A 121 15.72 7.28 2.33
CA SER A 121 16.29 8.27 1.44
C SER A 121 16.10 9.66 2.03
N ILE A 122 17.13 10.50 1.96
CA ILE A 122 17.09 11.96 2.26
C ILE A 122 16.01 12.68 1.41
N LYS A 123 15.46 11.99 0.41
CA LYS A 123 14.43 12.49 -0.47
C LYS A 123 13.09 12.60 0.25
N GLN A 124 12.57 13.82 0.27
CA GLN A 124 11.26 14.16 0.84
C GLN A 124 10.16 13.60 -0.09
N ALA A 125 9.14 12.96 0.49
CA ALA A 125 7.98 12.46 -0.25
C ALA A 125 6.73 13.28 0.13
N SER A 126 5.85 13.50 -0.84
CA SER A 126 4.56 14.15 -0.61
C SER A 126 3.47 13.10 -0.44
N LEU A 127 2.97 12.98 0.79
CA LEU A 127 1.96 12.01 1.22
C LEU A 127 0.80 12.74 1.92
N ARG A 128 0.47 13.96 1.46
CA ARG A 128 -0.62 14.77 2.00
C ARG A 128 -1.94 14.01 1.95
N GLY A 129 -2.76 14.09 2.99
CA GLY A 129 -4.09 13.49 3.01
C GLY A 129 -4.11 11.95 2.96
N ILE A 130 -2.96 11.27 3.09
CA ILE A 130 -2.91 9.82 2.99
C ILE A 130 -3.60 9.17 4.18
N SER A 131 -4.38 8.12 3.95
CA SER A 131 -4.97 7.34 5.04
C SER A 131 -4.12 6.13 5.33
N LEU A 132 -3.58 6.05 6.54
CA LEU A 132 -2.82 4.92 7.09
C LEU A 132 -3.58 4.30 8.28
N SER A 133 -4.90 4.46 8.36
CA SER A 133 -5.68 4.04 9.52
C SER A 133 -5.44 2.56 9.85
N GLY A 134 -5.18 2.24 11.10
CA GLY A 134 -4.90 0.87 11.55
C GLY A 134 -3.56 0.29 11.05
N ALA A 135 -2.66 1.08 10.47
CA ALA A 135 -1.38 0.58 9.97
C ALA A 135 -0.42 0.19 11.09
N SER A 136 0.47 -0.77 10.79
CA SER A 136 1.63 -1.06 11.63
C SER A 136 2.84 -0.26 11.13
N LEU A 137 3.28 0.69 11.94
CA LEU A 137 4.38 1.62 11.68
C LEU A 137 5.57 1.38 12.64
N ILE A 138 5.71 0.17 13.17
CA ILE A 138 6.72 -0.18 14.17
C ILE A 138 8.12 0.07 13.60
N ASN A 139 8.93 0.92 14.25
CA ASN A 139 10.26 1.33 13.79
C ASN A 139 10.28 1.98 12.38
N ALA A 140 9.16 2.52 11.89
CA ALA A 140 9.11 3.21 10.60
C ALA A 140 9.71 4.63 10.68
N SER A 141 10.32 5.11 9.59
CA SER A 141 10.89 6.47 9.52
C SER A 141 10.15 7.35 8.52
N PHE A 142 9.35 8.28 9.03
CA PHE A 142 8.66 9.34 8.28
C PHE A 142 9.38 10.71 8.38
N ASN A 143 10.66 10.72 8.76
CA ASN A 143 11.45 11.95 8.93
C ASN A 143 11.47 12.83 7.68
N GLU A 144 11.20 14.13 7.79
CA GLU A 144 11.21 15.10 6.68
C GLU A 144 10.15 14.86 5.58
N ARG A 145 9.05 14.13 5.86
CA ARG A 145 7.95 13.89 4.89
C ARG A 145 6.85 14.94 5.02
N TYR A 146 6.15 15.21 3.92
CA TYR A 146 4.94 16.04 3.91
C TYR A 146 3.73 15.13 4.13
N LEU A 147 3.17 15.19 5.33
CA LEU A 147 2.08 14.35 5.83
C LEU A 147 0.93 15.22 6.35
N SER A 148 0.79 16.46 5.86
CA SER A 148 -0.34 17.31 6.22
C SER A 148 -1.64 16.60 5.86
N GLU A 149 -2.68 16.69 6.69
CA GLU A 149 -3.97 16.01 6.55
C GLU A 149 -3.90 14.46 6.56
N ALA A 150 -2.75 13.86 6.89
CA ALA A 150 -2.63 12.40 6.94
C ALA A 150 -3.41 11.81 8.12
N ASN A 151 -4.01 10.64 7.92
CA ASN A 151 -4.74 9.92 8.94
C ASN A 151 -3.92 8.73 9.48
N PHE A 152 -3.47 8.82 10.73
CA PHE A 152 -2.76 7.78 11.48
C PHE A 152 -3.63 7.14 12.58
N SER A 153 -4.96 7.33 12.55
CA SER A 153 -5.86 6.76 13.57
C SER A 153 -5.65 5.26 13.70
N GLU A 154 -5.67 4.75 14.93
CA GLU A 154 -5.53 3.32 15.23
C GLU A 154 -4.18 2.70 14.81
N CYS A 155 -3.17 3.51 14.47
CA CYS A 155 -1.85 2.99 14.08
C CYS A 155 -1.05 2.43 15.27
N THR A 156 -0.32 1.35 15.02
CA THR A 156 0.74 0.89 15.95
C THR A 156 2.07 1.56 15.59
N MET A 157 2.50 2.56 16.38
CA MET A 157 3.65 3.43 16.06
C MET A 157 4.87 3.23 16.98
N MET A 158 5.03 2.05 17.57
CA MET A 158 6.16 1.78 18.49
C MET A 158 7.51 2.02 17.78
N GLY A 159 8.29 2.99 18.26
CA GLY A 159 9.60 3.33 17.66
C GLY A 159 9.52 4.09 16.32
N ALA A 160 8.34 4.53 15.88
CA ALA A 160 8.21 5.34 14.67
C ALA A 160 8.84 6.73 14.85
N SER A 161 9.45 7.27 13.80
CA SER A 161 10.11 8.58 13.80
C SER A 161 9.48 9.53 12.79
N PHE A 162 9.08 10.73 13.23
CA PHE A 162 8.49 11.80 12.42
C PHE A 162 9.31 13.10 12.47
N ARG A 163 10.62 12.99 12.71
CA ARG A 163 11.52 14.14 12.87
C ARG A 163 11.45 15.06 11.66
N ARG A 164 11.14 16.34 11.88
CA ARG A 164 10.98 17.36 10.81
C ARG A 164 9.90 17.02 9.77
N ALA A 165 8.99 16.08 10.05
CA ALA A 165 7.82 15.88 9.20
C ALA A 165 6.88 17.08 9.29
N ARG A 166 6.16 17.38 8.21
CA ARG A 166 5.04 18.31 8.22
C ARG A 166 3.76 17.54 8.50
N LEU A 167 3.08 17.86 9.60
CA LEU A 167 1.93 17.12 10.13
C LEU A 167 0.72 18.03 10.36
N ASP A 168 0.67 19.17 9.66
CA ASP A 168 -0.44 20.11 9.76
C ASP A 168 -1.76 19.38 9.49
N ASP A 169 -2.73 19.48 10.39
CA ASP A 169 -4.04 18.81 10.30
C ASP A 169 -4.00 17.26 10.23
N ALA A 170 -2.89 16.61 10.61
CA ALA A 170 -2.84 15.15 10.72
C ALA A 170 -3.61 14.62 11.93
N SER A 171 -4.28 13.47 11.79
CA SER A 171 -4.97 12.77 12.89
C SER A 171 -4.18 11.55 13.36
N PHE A 172 -4.23 11.22 14.67
CA PHE A 172 -3.52 10.12 15.31
C PHE A 172 -4.44 9.29 16.20
#